data_AF-A0A5N7MVW7-F1
#
_entry.id   AF-A0A5N7MVW7-F1
#
_cell.length_a   1.000
_cell.length_b   1.000
_cell.length_c   1.000
_cell.angle_alpha   90.00
_cell.angle_beta   90.00
_cell.angle_gamma   90.00
#
_symmetry.space_group_name_H-M   'P 1'
#
loop_
_entity.id
_entity.type
_entity.pdbx_description
1 polymer ?
#
loop_
_entity_poly.entity_id
_entity_poly.type
_entity_poly.pdbx_seq_one_letter_code
_entity_poly.pdbx_strand_id
1 'polypeptide(L)'
;MSTAQSARKAMLERVRAKPGADDPAVAERRAARQAVSTAREARLAEREAAKVAEQTREAAEREAQQAAEQEQRLAQEANEVVERAQRAERQVALEAEQKAARDARYAARKARK
;
A
#
# COMPACT_ATOMS: atom_id res chain seq x y z
N MET A 1 -26.30 65.47 16.33
CA MET A 1 -26.35 64.19 15.58
C MET A 1 -25.65 63.14 16.43
N SER A 2 -26.33 62.05 16.79
CA SER A 2 -25.74 60.97 17.61
C SER A 2 -24.63 60.23 16.84
N THR A 3 -23.58 59.80 17.52
CA THR A 3 -22.43 59.06 16.97
C THR A 3 -22.84 57.79 16.22
N ALA A 4 -23.95 57.15 16.61
CA ALA A 4 -24.49 55.99 15.91
C ALA A 4 -25.12 56.34 14.54
N GLN A 5 -25.75 57.52 14.41
CA GLN A 5 -26.34 57.97 13.15
C GLN A 5 -25.27 58.38 12.14
N SER A 6 -24.19 59.03 12.59
CA SER A 6 -23.05 59.34 11.73
C SER A 6 -22.32 58.08 11.25
N ALA A 7 -22.16 57.06 12.11
CA ALA A 7 -21.59 55.77 11.73
C ALA A 7 -22.42 55.05 10.64
N ARG A 8 -23.75 55.02 10.77
CA ARG A 8 -24.65 54.44 9.74
C ARG A 8 -24.56 55.20 8.42
N LYS A 9 -24.56 56.54 8.46
CA LYS A 9 -24.41 57.37 7.27
C LYS A 9 -23.07 57.10 6.58
N ALA A 10 -21.97 57.04 7.34
CA ALA A 10 -20.64 56.73 6.80
C ALA A 10 -20.57 55.33 6.17
N MET A 11 -21.25 54.33 6.73
CA MET A 11 -21.32 52.98 6.16
C MET A 11 -22.08 52.96 4.83
N LEU A 12 -23.21 53.66 4.74
CA LEU A 12 -24.01 53.75 3.50
C LEU A 12 -23.26 54.50 2.40
N GLU A 13 -22.61 55.61 2.73
CA GLU A 13 -21.77 56.37 1.79
C GLU A 13 -20.60 55.51 1.28
N ARG A 14 -19.97 54.71 2.16
CA ARG A 14 -18.92 53.76 1.75
C ARG A 14 -19.44 52.70 0.78
N VAL A 15 -20.67 52.21 0.95
CA VAL A 15 -21.27 51.22 0.03
C VAL A 15 -21.61 51.87 -1.31
N ARG A 16 -22.15 53.11 -1.31
CA ARG A 16 -22.45 53.87 -2.53
C ARG A 16 -21.20 54.26 -3.32
N ALA A 17 -20.10 54.54 -2.62
CA ALA A 17 -18.81 54.89 -3.24
C ALA A 17 -18.04 53.67 -3.77
N LYS A 18 -18.51 52.44 -3.54
CA LYS A 18 -17.87 51.26 -4.14
C LYS A 18 -18.16 51.23 -5.64
N PRO A 19 -17.14 50.92 -6.47
CA PRO A 19 -17.37 50.73 -7.89
C PRO A 19 -18.39 49.59 -8.12
N GLY A 20 -19.23 49.78 -9.13
CA GLY A 20 -20.22 48.79 -9.53
C GLY A 20 -19.58 47.52 -10.09
N ALA A 21 -20.39 46.50 -10.36
CA ALA A 21 -19.90 45.24 -10.95
C ALA A 21 -19.34 45.43 -12.36
N ASP A 22 -19.79 46.47 -13.08
CA ASP A 22 -19.36 46.82 -14.43
C ASP A 22 -18.14 47.76 -14.44
N ASP A 23 -17.59 48.10 -13.28
CA ASP A 23 -16.35 48.86 -13.20
C ASP A 23 -15.18 48.00 -13.73
N PRO A 24 -14.36 48.53 -14.67
CA PRO A 24 -13.32 47.74 -15.33
C PRO A 24 -12.28 47.18 -14.33
N ALA A 25 -11.93 47.91 -13.28
CA ALA A 25 -10.97 47.43 -12.29
C ALA A 25 -11.54 46.31 -11.39
N VAL A 26 -12.86 46.30 -11.17
CA VAL A 26 -13.56 45.19 -10.50
C VAL A 26 -13.63 43.96 -11.41
N ALA A 27 -13.93 44.15 -12.69
CA ALA A 27 -13.95 43.09 -13.70
C ALA A 27 -12.58 42.42 -13.86
N GLU A 28 -11.50 43.21 -13.98
CA GLU A 28 -10.12 42.71 -14.06
C GLU A 28 -9.73 41.91 -12.82
N ARG A 29 -10.09 42.39 -11.62
CA ARG A 29 -9.84 41.66 -10.37
C ARG A 29 -10.59 40.34 -10.32
N ARG A 30 -11.82 40.31 -10.83
CA ARG A 30 -12.63 39.08 -10.90
C ARG A 30 -12.00 38.08 -11.87
N ALA A 31 -11.62 38.54 -13.06
CA ALA A 31 -10.94 37.73 -14.07
C ALA A 31 -9.62 37.16 -13.52
N ALA A 32 -8.79 37.97 -12.86
CA ALA A 32 -7.55 37.51 -12.25
C ALA A 32 -7.79 36.44 -11.16
N ARG A 33 -8.80 36.61 -10.30
CA ARG A 33 -9.16 35.59 -9.29
C ARG A 33 -9.67 34.31 -9.93
N GLN A 34 -10.48 34.41 -10.98
CA GLN A 34 -10.99 33.26 -11.72
C GLN A 34 -9.84 32.50 -12.41
N ALA A 35 -8.88 33.20 -13.02
CA ALA A 35 -7.68 32.59 -13.59
C ALA A 35 -6.85 31.83 -12.54
N VAL A 36 -6.70 32.39 -11.34
CA VAL A 36 -6.00 31.71 -10.24
C VAL A 36 -6.79 30.49 -9.73
N SER A 37 -8.12 30.58 -9.61
CA SER A 37 -8.97 29.46 -9.17
C SER A 37 -8.88 28.31 -10.17
N THR A 38 -9.08 28.58 -11.45
CA THR A 38 -9.01 27.59 -12.53
C THR A 38 -7.64 26.93 -12.61
N ALA A 39 -6.55 27.71 -12.51
CA ALA A 39 -5.19 27.15 -12.46
C ALA A 39 -4.91 26.33 -11.18
N ARG A 40 -5.59 26.62 -10.07
CA ARG A 40 -5.50 25.80 -8.85
C ARG A 40 -6.29 24.51 -9.00
N GLU A 41 -7.51 24.58 -9.53
CA GLU A 41 -8.38 23.43 -9.79
C GLU A 41 -7.71 22.45 -10.76
N ALA A 42 -7.10 22.94 -11.85
CA ALA A 42 -6.33 22.11 -12.78
C ALA A 42 -5.18 21.38 -12.08
N ARG A 43 -4.36 22.08 -11.29
CA ARG A 43 -3.26 21.46 -10.53
C ARG A 43 -3.73 20.45 -9.50
N LEU A 44 -4.88 20.68 -8.87
CA LEU A 44 -5.46 19.72 -7.93
C LEU A 44 -5.96 18.47 -8.67
N ALA A 45 -6.65 18.65 -9.80
CA ALA A 45 -7.11 17.53 -10.62
C ALA A 45 -5.94 16.66 -11.12
N GLU A 46 -4.86 17.29 -11.60
CA GLU A 46 -3.63 16.59 -12.01
C GLU A 46 -3.00 15.81 -10.85
N ARG A 47 -2.92 16.42 -9.65
CA ARG A 47 -2.36 15.76 -8.47
C ARG A 47 -3.20 14.59 -7.99
N GLU A 48 -4.52 14.73 -7.97
CA GLU A 48 -5.41 13.63 -7.60
C GLU A 48 -5.34 12.49 -8.62
N ALA A 49 -5.29 12.80 -9.92
CA ALA A 49 -5.09 11.79 -10.95
C ALA A 49 -3.76 11.04 -10.79
N ALA A 50 -2.67 11.77 -10.52
CA ALA A 50 -1.36 11.17 -10.26
C ALA A 50 -1.37 10.31 -8.98
N LYS A 51 -2.03 10.78 -7.92
CA LYS A 51 -2.15 10.04 -6.66
C LYS A 51 -2.94 8.75 -6.84
N VAL A 52 -4.05 8.78 -7.57
CA VAL A 52 -4.83 7.58 -7.89
C VAL A 52 -3.99 6.60 -8.71
N ALA A 53 -3.25 7.08 -9.71
CA ALA A 53 -2.37 6.25 -10.51
C ALA A 53 -1.29 5.57 -9.66
N GLU A 54 -0.60 6.31 -8.79
CA GLU A 54 0.40 5.74 -7.88
C GLU A 54 -0.22 4.74 -6.90
N GLN A 55 -1.38 5.06 -6.30
CA GLN A 55 -2.09 4.13 -5.43
C GLN A 55 -2.48 2.84 -6.13
N THR A 56 -2.90 2.92 -7.40
CA THR A 56 -3.23 1.72 -8.20
C THR A 56 -1.99 0.87 -8.50
N ARG A 57 -0.84 1.51 -8.76
CA ARG A 57 0.44 0.81 -8.96
C ARG A 57 0.91 0.13 -7.69
N GLU A 58 0.94 0.86 -6.58
CA GLU A 58 1.31 0.30 -5.28
C GLU A 58 0.41 -0.86 -4.86
N ALA A 59 -0.91 -0.76 -5.12
CA ALA A 59 -1.84 -1.85 -4.83
C ALA A 59 -1.53 -3.10 -5.66
N ALA A 60 -1.32 -2.93 -6.98
CA ALA A 60 -0.97 -4.03 -7.87
C ALA A 60 0.39 -4.67 -7.51
N GLU A 61 1.39 -3.86 -7.14
CA GLU A 61 2.70 -4.34 -6.69
C GLU A 61 2.59 -5.13 -5.39
N ARG A 62 1.83 -4.64 -4.41
CA ARG A 62 1.59 -5.36 -3.14
C ARG A 62 0.87 -6.68 -3.38
N GLU A 63 -0.14 -6.71 -4.25
CA GLU A 63 -0.85 -7.94 -4.60
C GLU A 63 0.09 -8.95 -5.27
N ALA A 64 0.93 -8.51 -6.20
CA ALA A 64 1.92 -9.37 -6.85
C ALA A 64 2.97 -9.90 -5.86
N GLN A 65 3.46 -9.06 -4.94
CA GLN A 65 4.39 -9.48 -3.88
C GLN A 65 3.75 -10.51 -2.95
N GLN A 66 2.51 -10.26 -2.52
CA GLN A 66 1.77 -11.21 -1.68
C GLN A 66 1.56 -12.55 -2.39
N ALA A 67 1.18 -12.55 -3.66
CA ALA A 67 1.04 -13.77 -4.44
C ALA A 67 2.36 -14.55 -4.52
N ALA A 68 3.48 -13.87 -4.81
CA ALA A 68 4.80 -14.47 -4.87
C ALA A 68 5.25 -15.03 -3.50
N GLU A 69 5.01 -14.31 -2.41
CA GLU A 69 5.31 -14.79 -1.06
C GLU A 69 4.49 -16.03 -0.69
N GLN A 70 3.20 -16.07 -1.04
CA GLN A 70 2.36 -17.24 -0.79
C GLN A 70 2.83 -18.45 -1.60
N GLU A 71 3.17 -18.26 -2.88
CA GLU A 71 3.70 -19.34 -3.71
C GLU A 71 5.02 -19.89 -3.15
N GLN A 72 5.92 -19.00 -2.72
CA GLN A 72 7.18 -19.41 -2.07
C GLN A 72 6.94 -20.19 -0.78
N ARG A 73 6.00 -19.75 0.07
CA ARG A 73 5.64 -20.47 1.31
C ARG A 73 5.09 -21.86 1.01
N LEU A 74 4.18 -21.98 0.05
CA LEU A 74 3.62 -23.27 -0.35
C LEU A 74 4.71 -24.20 -0.92
N ALA A 75 5.63 -23.68 -1.73
CA ALA A 75 6.76 -24.45 -2.25
C ALA A 75 7.70 -24.92 -1.12
N GLN A 76 7.99 -24.04 -0.15
CA GLN A 76 8.80 -24.40 1.03
C GLN A 76 8.12 -25.47 1.87
N GLU A 77 6.83 -25.33 2.15
CA GLU A 77 6.06 -26.32 2.92
C GLU A 77 6.04 -27.69 2.22
N ALA A 78 5.79 -27.70 0.90
CA ALA A 78 5.84 -28.93 0.11
C ALA A 78 7.22 -29.60 0.17
N ASN A 79 8.29 -28.82 0.03
CA ASN A 79 9.66 -29.32 0.15
C ASN A 79 9.95 -29.87 1.55
N GLU A 80 9.49 -29.20 2.61
CA GLU A 80 9.64 -29.69 3.98
C GLU A 80 8.94 -31.03 4.21
N VAL A 81 7.73 -31.22 3.65
CA VAL A 81 7.00 -32.50 3.75
C VAL A 81 7.79 -33.61 3.05
N VAL A 82 8.30 -33.36 1.84
CA VAL A 82 9.12 -34.33 1.11
C VAL A 82 10.40 -34.67 1.88
N GLU A 83 11.11 -33.65 2.38
CA GLU A 83 12.33 -33.84 3.18
C GLU A 83 12.07 -34.66 4.45
N ARG A 84 10.96 -34.40 5.15
CA ARG A 84 10.57 -35.18 6.34
C ARG A 84 10.28 -36.63 5.98
N ALA A 85 9.53 -36.89 4.90
CA ALA A 85 9.24 -38.23 4.43
C ALA A 85 10.53 -38.99 4.08
N GLN A 86 11.42 -38.36 3.30
CA GLN A 86 12.71 -38.98 2.94
C GLN A 86 13.60 -39.24 4.16
N ARG A 87 13.62 -38.34 5.15
CA ARG A 87 14.36 -38.56 6.41
C ARG A 87 13.81 -39.76 7.18
N ALA A 88 12.49 -39.89 7.25
CA ALA A 88 11.85 -41.03 7.89
C ALA A 88 12.19 -42.34 7.17
N GLU A 89 12.12 -42.37 5.84
CA GLU A 89 12.50 -43.54 5.04
C GLU A 89 13.97 -43.93 5.24
N ARG A 90 14.88 -42.95 5.20
CA ARG A 90 16.31 -43.18 5.47
C ARG A 90 16.53 -43.74 6.87
N GLN A 91 15.81 -43.25 7.87
CA GLN A 91 15.93 -43.73 9.24
C GLN A 91 15.46 -45.18 9.37
N VAL A 92 14.32 -45.53 8.76
CA VAL A 92 13.82 -46.91 8.73
C VAL A 92 14.82 -47.84 8.03
N ALA A 93 15.40 -47.42 6.91
CA ALA A 93 16.42 -48.20 6.20
C ALA A 93 17.67 -48.44 7.07
N LEU A 94 18.18 -47.40 7.73
CA LEU A 94 19.32 -47.50 8.64
C LEU A 94 19.05 -48.44 9.82
N GLU A 95 17.85 -48.37 10.40
CA GLU A 95 17.45 -49.26 11.50
C GLU A 95 17.36 -50.72 11.04
N ALA A 96 16.84 -50.96 9.84
CA ALA A 96 16.79 -52.28 9.22
C ALA A 96 18.20 -52.84 8.96
N GLU A 97 19.11 -52.04 8.40
CA GLU A 97 20.52 -52.41 8.20
C GLU A 97 21.23 -52.74 9.51
N GLN A 98 21.06 -51.89 10.53
CA GLN A 98 21.65 -52.14 11.85
C GLN A 98 21.12 -53.42 12.48
N LYS A 99 19.81 -53.71 12.33
CA LYS A 99 19.22 -54.95 12.79
C LYS A 99 19.80 -56.16 12.05
N ALA A 100 19.87 -56.11 10.72
CA ALA A 100 20.45 -57.18 9.92
C ALA A 100 21.92 -57.45 10.30
N ALA A 101 22.72 -56.39 10.54
CA ALA A 101 24.09 -56.53 11.01
C ALA A 101 24.17 -57.16 12.41
N ARG A 102 23.28 -56.79 13.35
CA ARG A 102 23.20 -57.43 14.68
C ARG A 102 22.83 -58.91 14.58
N ASP A 103 21.84 -59.24 13.75
CA ASP A 103 21.38 -60.62 13.56
C ASP A 103 22.48 -61.49 12.93
N ALA A 104 23.21 -60.97 11.95
CA ALA A 104 24.36 -61.65 11.34
C ALA A 104 25.47 -61.91 12.36
N ARG A 105 25.79 -60.93 13.23
CA ARG A 105 26.75 -61.11 14.33
C ARG A 105 26.29 -62.18 15.32
N TYR A 106 25.01 -62.19 15.66
CA TYR A 106 24.44 -63.18 16.58
C TYR A 106 24.50 -64.59 15.98
N ALA A 107 24.12 -64.74 14.70
CA ALA A 107 24.21 -66.01 13.97
C ALA A 107 25.67 -66.52 13.90
N ALA A 108 26.63 -65.65 13.58
CA ALA A 108 28.04 -65.99 13.55
C ALA A 108 28.57 -66.42 14.93
N ARG A 109 28.14 -65.75 16.01
CA ARG A 109 28.49 -66.15 17.39
C ARG A 109 27.89 -67.50 17.75
N LYS A 110 26.63 -67.75 17.38
CA LYS A 110 25.95 -69.02 17.65
C LYS A 110 26.62 -70.18 16.90
N ALA A 111 27.03 -69.98 15.65
CA ALA A 111 27.74 -71.00 14.87
C ALA A 111 29.13 -71.38 15.42
N ARG A 112 29.71 -70.57 16.32
CA ARG A 112 30.98 -70.86 17.00
C ARG A 112 30.81 -71.63 18.32
N LYS A 113 29.58 -71.70 18.85
CA LYS A 113 29.25 -72.46 20.06
C LYS A 113 28.74 -73.84 19.68
#